data_AF-A0ABD0B7J7-F1
#
_entry.id   AF-A0ABD0B7J7-F1
#
_cell.length_a   1.000
_cell.length_b   1.000
_cell.length_c   1.000
_cell.angle_alpha   90.00
_cell.angle_beta   90.00
_cell.angle_gamma   90.00
#
_symmetry.space_group_name_H-M   'P 1'
#
loop_
_entity.id
_entity.type
_entity.pdbx_description
1 polymer ?
#
loop_
_entity_poly.entity_id
_entity_poly.type
_entity_poly.pdbx_seq_one_letter_code
_entity_poly.pdbx_strand_id
1 'polypeptide(L)'
;MADFMTMLEHGKGKRLDQIKFAYLGDARNNMGNSLMVGAAKMGMDIRLVAPKAFWPEEELVATCRLIAEETGARIHLTEDVKEGVLGADFLYTDVWVSMGEAKEAWDQRVKLMTPYQVNMDVINATKNPDVKFMHCLPAFHNDETTMGKEVADKYGMKGLEVTEDVFESEHSIVFDEAENRMHTIKAVMVATLGD
;
A
#
# COMPACT_ATOMS: atom_id res chain seq x y z
N MET A 1 3.97 9.10 -6.19
CA MET A 1 3.60 10.50 -6.57
C MET A 1 2.14 10.57 -6.94
N ALA A 2 1.69 9.75 -7.90
CA ALA A 2 0.26 9.59 -8.20
C ALA A 2 -0.54 9.30 -6.93
N ASP A 3 -0.03 8.41 -6.10
CA ASP A 3 -0.58 8.04 -4.80
C ASP A 3 -0.81 9.25 -3.89
N PHE A 4 0.20 10.12 -3.72
CA PHE A 4 0.06 11.32 -2.88
C PHE A 4 -0.85 12.38 -3.48
N MET A 5 -0.91 12.51 -4.81
CA MET A 5 -1.89 13.36 -5.48
C MET A 5 -3.30 12.86 -5.20
N THR A 6 -3.53 11.55 -5.32
CA THR A 6 -4.81 10.90 -5.04
C THR A 6 -5.21 11.05 -3.56
N MET A 7 -4.25 10.88 -2.64
CA MET A 7 -4.48 11.08 -1.20
C MET A 7 -4.87 12.53 -0.87
N LEU A 8 -4.36 13.53 -1.61
CA LEU A 8 -4.78 14.93 -1.44
C LEU A 8 -6.21 15.16 -1.95
N GLU A 9 -6.55 14.61 -3.11
CA GLU A 9 -7.88 14.74 -3.72
C GLU A 9 -8.97 14.10 -2.84
N HIS A 10 -8.68 12.92 -2.28
CA HIS A 10 -9.60 12.18 -1.42
C HIS A 10 -9.43 12.51 0.08
N GLY A 11 -8.43 13.31 0.45
CA GLY A 11 -8.08 13.66 1.83
C GLY A 11 -9.00 14.69 2.49
N LYS A 12 -10.09 15.10 1.84
CA LYS A 12 -11.12 16.04 2.35
C LYS A 12 -10.53 17.36 2.88
N GLY A 13 -9.56 17.93 2.16
CA GLY A 13 -8.90 19.20 2.53
C GLY A 13 -7.75 19.06 3.51
N LYS A 14 -7.37 17.84 3.91
CA LYS A 14 -6.12 17.59 4.64
C LYS A 14 -4.92 17.88 3.76
N ARG A 15 -3.84 18.36 4.38
CA ARG A 15 -2.50 18.35 3.80
C ARG A 15 -1.85 16.98 4.00
N LEU A 16 -0.81 16.67 3.22
CA LEU A 16 -0.09 15.39 3.33
C LEU A 16 0.42 15.11 4.76
N ASP A 17 0.94 16.12 5.45
CA ASP A 17 1.43 15.99 6.83
C ASP A 17 0.35 15.71 7.88
N GLN A 18 -0.93 15.75 7.48
CA GLN A 18 -2.08 15.42 8.32
C GLN A 18 -2.71 14.06 7.95
N ILE A 19 -2.20 13.41 6.91
CA ILE A 19 -2.69 12.12 6.42
C ILE A 19 -1.98 10.99 7.13
N LYS A 20 -2.77 9.98 7.53
CA LYS A 20 -2.28 8.72 8.08
C LYS A 20 -2.59 7.59 7.11
N PHE A 21 -1.62 6.77 6.77
CA PHE A 21 -1.89 5.62 5.92
C PHE A 21 -1.07 4.39 6.33
N ALA A 22 -1.63 3.23 6.06
CA ALA A 22 -1.00 1.95 6.33
C ALA A 22 -0.74 1.19 5.02
N TYR A 23 0.48 0.69 4.85
CA TYR A 23 0.85 -0.25 3.80
C TYR A 23 0.86 -1.66 4.40
N LEU A 24 0.09 -2.58 3.84
CA LEU A 24 -0.01 -3.97 4.30
C LEU A 24 0.69 -4.91 3.32
N GLY A 25 1.31 -5.97 3.83
CA GLY A 25 1.93 -7.03 3.01
C GLY A 25 3.45 -6.93 2.92
N ASP A 26 4.03 -7.08 1.72
CA ASP A 26 5.49 -7.06 1.52
C ASP A 26 6.02 -5.62 1.48
N ALA A 27 6.45 -5.08 2.62
CA ALA A 27 7.00 -3.74 2.69
C ALA A 27 8.46 -3.65 2.22
N ARG A 28 9.10 -4.76 1.84
CA ARG A 28 10.49 -4.84 1.36
C ARG A 28 10.57 -4.88 -0.16
N ASN A 29 9.63 -4.21 -0.83
CA ASN A 29 9.63 -4.01 -2.27
C ASN A 29 9.83 -2.51 -2.61
N ASN A 30 9.84 -2.22 -3.91
CA ASN A 30 9.95 -0.85 -4.41
C ASN A 30 8.83 0.07 -3.90
N MET A 31 7.60 -0.43 -3.77
CA MET A 31 6.44 0.34 -3.29
C MET A 31 6.56 0.69 -1.82
N GLY A 32 6.78 -0.28 -0.93
CA GLY A 32 6.99 -0.06 0.50
C GLY A 32 8.15 0.91 0.77
N ASN A 33 9.27 0.73 0.06
CA ASN A 33 10.41 1.63 0.14
C ASN A 33 10.07 3.05 -0.32
N SER A 34 9.44 3.21 -1.49
CA SER A 34 9.12 4.52 -2.07
C SER A 34 8.07 5.28 -1.27
N LEU A 35 7.05 4.57 -0.76
CA LEU A 35 6.02 5.13 0.11
C LEU A 35 6.63 5.63 1.41
N MET A 36 7.56 4.86 2.03
CA MET A 36 8.24 5.28 3.25
C MET A 36 9.11 6.51 3.03
N VAL A 37 9.92 6.54 1.96
CA VAL A 37 10.74 7.70 1.61
C VAL A 37 9.86 8.93 1.35
N GLY A 38 8.80 8.76 0.58
CA GLY A 38 7.86 9.82 0.26
C GLY A 38 7.15 10.37 1.49
N ALA A 39 6.62 9.49 2.34
CA ALA A 39 5.96 9.87 3.59
C ALA A 39 6.90 10.62 4.54
N ALA A 40 8.14 10.14 4.68
CA ALA A 40 9.18 10.80 5.47
C ALA A 40 9.43 12.22 4.95
N LYS A 41 9.58 12.41 3.64
CA LYS A 41 9.81 13.72 3.02
C LYS A 41 8.62 14.68 3.14
N MET A 42 7.39 14.16 3.16
CA MET A 42 6.18 14.97 3.16
C MET A 42 5.57 15.17 4.57
N GLY A 43 6.21 14.67 5.63
CA GLY A 43 5.73 14.85 7.01
C GLY A 43 4.55 13.94 7.40
N MET A 44 4.32 12.85 6.66
CA MET A 44 3.13 12.00 6.82
C MET A 44 3.26 10.99 7.96
N ASP A 45 2.15 10.38 8.38
CA ASP A 45 2.12 9.22 9.28
C ASP A 45 1.98 7.95 8.45
N ILE A 46 3.11 7.27 8.20
CA ILE A 46 3.16 5.99 7.48
C ILE A 46 3.34 4.83 8.45
N ARG A 47 2.60 3.76 8.19
CA ARG A 47 2.66 2.53 8.97
C ARG A 47 2.87 1.36 8.03
N LEU A 48 4.00 0.67 8.16
CA LEU A 48 4.29 -0.53 7.41
C LEU A 48 3.87 -1.73 8.27
N VAL A 49 2.82 -2.40 7.84
CA VAL A 49 2.13 -3.48 8.54
C VAL A 49 2.44 -4.77 7.81
N ALA A 50 3.51 -5.41 8.24
CA ALA A 50 4.15 -6.48 7.47
C ALA A 50 4.84 -7.45 8.43
N PRO A 51 5.02 -8.74 8.05
CA PRO A 51 5.89 -9.62 8.81
C PRO A 51 7.29 -9.02 8.89
N LYS A 52 7.97 -9.16 10.03
CA LYS A 52 9.27 -8.50 10.28
C LYS A 52 10.33 -8.82 9.22
N ALA A 53 10.30 -10.02 8.65
CA ALA A 53 11.21 -10.44 7.58
C ALA A 53 11.04 -9.66 6.26
N PHE A 54 9.92 -8.96 6.11
CA PHE A 54 9.53 -8.16 4.94
C PHE A 54 9.39 -6.67 5.30
N TRP A 55 10.04 -6.22 6.37
CA TRP A 55 10.25 -4.78 6.58
C TRP A 55 11.34 -4.26 5.62
N PRO A 56 11.32 -2.95 5.30
CA PRO A 56 12.41 -2.32 4.56
C PRO A 56 13.77 -2.55 5.22
N GLU A 57 14.83 -2.44 4.43
CA GLU A 57 16.21 -2.53 4.92
C GLU A 57 16.46 -1.52 6.05
N GLU A 58 17.16 -1.96 7.10
CA GLU A 58 17.37 -1.15 8.31
C GLU A 58 18.05 0.19 8.02
N GLU A 59 18.99 0.23 7.08
CA GLU A 59 19.68 1.45 6.65
C GLU A 59 18.72 2.47 6.01
N LEU A 60 17.76 1.98 5.21
CA LEU A 60 16.75 2.84 4.59
C LEU A 60 15.77 3.37 5.66
N VAL A 61 15.35 2.52 6.60
CA VAL A 61 14.51 2.94 7.73
C VAL A 61 15.21 4.00 8.57
N ALA A 62 16.49 3.80 8.89
CA ALA A 62 17.29 4.76 9.64
C ALA A 62 17.38 6.11 8.92
N THR A 63 17.63 6.09 7.61
CA THR A 63 17.65 7.29 6.77
C THR A 63 16.30 8.02 6.78
N CYS A 64 15.20 7.29 6.62
CA CYS A 64 13.86 7.88 6.62
C CYS A 64 13.48 8.45 7.99
N ARG A 65 13.94 7.85 9.10
CA ARG A 65 13.73 8.38 10.45
C ARG A 65 14.48 9.69 10.68
N LEU A 66 15.71 9.82 10.19
CA LEU A 66 16.45 11.10 10.24
C LEU A 66 15.70 12.20 9.48
N ILE A 67 15.15 11.89 8.31
CA ILE A 67 14.32 12.84 7.55
C ILE A 67 13.05 13.18 8.34
N ALA A 68 12.43 12.19 8.98
CA ALA A 68 11.21 12.37 9.76
C ALA A 68 11.40 13.30 10.96
N GLU A 69 12.60 13.36 11.56
CA GLU A 69 12.94 14.31 12.62
C GLU A 69 12.84 15.77 12.14
N GLU A 70 13.13 16.03 10.86
CA GLU A 70 13.05 17.37 10.27
C GLU A 70 11.63 17.74 9.82
N THR A 71 10.88 16.77 9.29
CA THR A 71 9.56 17.00 8.66
C THR A 71 8.39 16.80 9.62
N GLY A 72 8.62 16.15 10.77
CA GLY A 72 7.55 15.74 11.69
C GLY A 72 6.81 14.46 11.27
N ALA A 73 7.31 13.74 10.27
CA ALA A 73 6.73 12.46 9.85
C ALA A 73 6.77 11.42 10.98
N ARG A 74 5.84 10.46 10.93
CA ARG A 74 5.85 9.29 11.82
C ARG A 74 5.99 8.03 10.97
N ILE A 75 6.98 7.21 11.29
CA ILE A 75 7.22 5.93 10.61
C ILE A 75 7.08 4.82 11.64
N HIS A 76 6.00 4.04 11.50
CA HIS A 76 5.72 2.87 12.35
C HIS A 76 5.93 1.58 11.58
N LEU A 77 6.63 0.62 12.17
CA LEU A 77 6.76 -0.74 11.62
C LEU A 77 6.13 -1.69 12.63
N THR A 78 5.16 -2.49 12.21
CA THR A 78 4.46 -3.43 13.09
C THR A 78 4.03 -4.69 12.35
N GLU A 79 3.91 -5.79 13.10
CA GLU A 79 3.32 -7.05 12.62
C GLU A 79 1.83 -7.15 13.00
N ASP A 80 1.32 -6.24 13.85
CA ASP A 80 -0.09 -6.23 14.27
C ASP A 80 -0.94 -5.39 13.31
N VAL A 81 -1.82 -6.08 12.57
CA VAL A 81 -2.73 -5.44 11.61
C VAL A 81 -3.68 -4.46 12.27
N LYS A 82 -4.27 -4.80 13.42
CA LYS A 82 -5.28 -3.94 14.07
C LYS A 82 -4.64 -2.68 14.62
N GLU A 83 -3.46 -2.80 15.22
CA GLU A 83 -2.67 -1.65 15.66
C GLU A 83 -2.27 -0.77 14.47
N GLY A 84 -1.75 -1.40 13.41
CA GLY A 84 -1.24 -0.72 12.23
C GLY A 84 -2.30 0.10 11.50
N VAL A 85 -3.50 -0.44 11.31
CA VAL A 85 -4.54 0.22 10.51
C VAL A 85 -5.43 1.19 11.29
N LEU A 86 -5.33 1.23 12.63
CA LEU A 86 -6.24 2.01 13.48
C LEU A 86 -6.18 3.53 13.18
N GLY A 87 -7.29 4.08 12.72
CA GLY A 87 -7.44 5.49 12.35
C GLY A 87 -6.70 5.89 11.08
N ALA A 88 -6.37 4.94 10.21
CA ALA A 88 -5.81 5.24 8.89
C ALA A 88 -6.88 5.94 8.02
N ASP A 89 -6.43 6.93 7.26
CA ASP A 89 -7.21 7.57 6.18
C ASP A 89 -7.17 6.72 4.91
N PHE A 90 -6.03 6.09 4.65
CA PHE A 90 -5.80 5.24 3.48
C PHE A 90 -5.17 3.91 3.88
N LEU A 91 -5.63 2.83 3.26
CA LEU A 91 -5.00 1.53 3.26
C LEU A 91 -4.40 1.27 1.88
N TYR A 92 -3.17 0.79 1.86
CA TYR A 92 -2.44 0.47 0.64
C TYR A 92 -1.94 -0.97 0.73
N THR A 93 -2.02 -1.72 -0.35
CA THR A 93 -1.31 -3.01 -0.48
C THR A 93 -0.77 -3.15 -1.91
N ASP A 94 0.11 -4.12 -2.11
CA ASP A 94 0.59 -4.54 -3.43
C ASP A 94 0.64 -6.07 -3.50
N VAL A 95 0.84 -6.62 -4.69
CA VAL A 95 1.02 -8.05 -4.91
C VAL A 95 2.18 -8.59 -4.05
N TRP A 96 1.95 -9.68 -3.34
CA TRP A 96 2.96 -10.29 -2.46
C TRP A 96 4.02 -11.11 -3.20
N VAL A 97 3.71 -11.45 -4.45
CA VAL A 97 4.50 -12.35 -5.29
C VAL A 97 4.75 -11.66 -6.61
N SER A 98 6.02 -11.57 -6.97
CA SER A 98 6.42 -10.95 -8.22
C SER A 98 6.43 -11.96 -9.36
N MET A 99 6.10 -11.51 -10.57
CA MET A 99 6.24 -12.31 -11.77
C MET A 99 7.71 -12.74 -11.95
N GLY A 100 7.95 -14.06 -11.95
CA GLY A 100 9.28 -14.66 -12.13
C GLY A 100 9.91 -15.25 -10.86
N GLU A 101 9.32 -15.05 -9.69
CA GLU A 101 9.77 -15.73 -8.47
C GLU A 101 9.43 -17.22 -8.48
N ALA A 102 10.28 -18.04 -7.85
CA ALA A 102 10.11 -19.49 -7.80
C ALA A 102 8.80 -19.88 -7.11
N LYS A 103 8.11 -20.92 -7.62
CA LYS A 103 6.81 -21.36 -7.09
C LYS A 103 6.88 -21.77 -5.61
N GLU A 104 8.03 -22.26 -5.15
CA GLU A 104 8.27 -22.64 -3.76
C GLU A 104 8.33 -21.41 -2.84
N ALA A 105 8.81 -20.27 -3.35
CA ALA A 105 8.81 -19.01 -2.61
C ALA A 105 7.38 -18.47 -2.44
N TRP A 106 6.49 -18.74 -3.41
CA TRP A 106 5.09 -18.33 -3.32
C TRP A 106 4.38 -19.02 -2.16
N ASP A 107 4.59 -20.33 -1.96
CA ASP A 107 3.93 -21.08 -0.87
C ASP A 107 4.25 -20.50 0.52
N GLN A 108 5.51 -20.17 0.74
CA GLN A 108 5.95 -19.57 2.01
C GLN A 108 5.44 -18.13 2.15
N ARG A 109 5.51 -17.33 1.08
CA ARG A 109 5.05 -15.95 1.11
C ARG A 109 3.56 -15.83 1.32
N VAL A 110 2.76 -16.56 0.56
CA VAL A 110 1.30 -16.53 0.69
C VAL A 110 0.92 -16.87 2.13
N LYS A 111 1.47 -17.95 2.71
CA LYS A 111 1.18 -18.32 4.10
C LYS A 111 1.53 -17.23 5.11
N LEU A 112 2.66 -16.53 4.94
CA LEU A 112 3.10 -15.46 5.84
C LEU A 112 2.28 -14.18 5.65
N MET A 113 1.81 -13.91 4.43
CA MET A 113 1.13 -12.67 4.06
C MET A 113 -0.39 -12.74 4.17
N THR A 114 -1.00 -13.93 4.15
CA THR A 114 -2.46 -14.11 4.32
C THR A 114 -3.05 -13.30 5.48
N PRO A 115 -2.43 -13.21 6.67
CA PRO A 115 -2.96 -12.38 7.76
C PRO A 115 -3.05 -10.87 7.46
N TYR A 116 -2.36 -10.40 6.43
CA TYR A 116 -2.25 -9.00 6.02
C TYR A 116 -3.12 -8.67 4.79
N GLN A 117 -3.93 -9.63 4.29
CA GLN A 117 -4.89 -9.37 3.21
C GLN A 117 -5.81 -8.21 3.56
N VAL A 118 -5.90 -7.23 2.67
CA VAL A 118 -6.86 -6.13 2.84
C VAL A 118 -8.24 -6.65 2.49
N ASN A 119 -9.03 -6.91 3.52
CA ASN A 119 -10.42 -7.34 3.43
C ASN A 119 -11.32 -6.41 4.26
N MET A 120 -12.64 -6.65 4.24
CA MET A 120 -13.58 -5.81 4.97
C MET A 120 -13.34 -5.79 6.49
N ASP A 121 -12.75 -6.83 7.07
CA ASP A 121 -12.37 -6.80 8.49
C ASP A 121 -11.24 -5.80 8.75
N VAL A 122 -10.27 -5.69 7.84
CA VAL A 122 -9.20 -4.69 7.90
C VAL A 122 -9.75 -3.28 7.71
N ILE A 123 -10.65 -3.08 6.74
CA ILE A 123 -11.38 -1.81 6.56
C ILE A 123 -12.09 -1.40 7.86
N ASN A 124 -12.82 -2.32 8.47
CA ASN A 124 -13.54 -2.10 9.74
C ASN A 124 -12.60 -1.91 10.95
N ALA A 125 -11.41 -2.50 10.92
CA ALA A 125 -10.39 -2.35 11.96
C ALA A 125 -9.81 -0.94 12.00
N THR A 126 -9.88 -0.18 10.89
CA THR A 126 -9.46 1.22 10.88
C THR A 126 -10.29 2.11 11.80
N LYS A 127 -11.54 1.74 12.11
CA LYS A 127 -12.50 2.60 12.83
C LYS A 127 -12.73 3.96 12.16
N ASN A 128 -12.39 4.08 10.88
CA ASN A 128 -12.63 5.26 10.07
C ASN A 128 -13.66 4.89 8.97
N PRO A 129 -14.91 5.37 9.05
CA PRO A 129 -15.92 5.06 8.03
C PRO A 129 -15.57 5.65 6.66
N ASP A 130 -14.70 6.66 6.61
CA ASP A 130 -14.25 7.34 5.40
C ASP A 130 -12.94 6.77 4.82
N VAL A 131 -12.43 5.66 5.37
CA VAL A 131 -11.17 5.06 4.90
C VAL A 131 -11.25 4.73 3.41
N LYS A 132 -10.16 4.99 2.70
CA LYS A 132 -10.00 4.63 1.29
C LYS A 132 -8.97 3.54 1.09
N PHE A 133 -9.16 2.74 0.05
CA PHE A 133 -8.28 1.66 -0.36
C PHE A 133 -7.55 2.03 -1.66
N MET A 134 -6.24 1.79 -1.67
CA MET A 134 -5.31 2.11 -2.75
C MET A 134 -4.46 0.89 -3.11
N HIS A 135 -4.07 0.81 -4.38
CA HIS A 135 -3.30 -0.30 -4.95
C HIS A 135 -2.68 0.12 -6.28
N CYS A 136 -1.38 -0.13 -6.48
CA CYS A 136 -0.64 0.34 -7.67
C CYS A 136 -1.06 -0.32 -8.99
N LEU A 137 -1.75 -1.46 -8.90
CA LEU A 137 -2.17 -2.35 -9.98
C LEU A 137 -1.00 -3.00 -10.76
N PRO A 138 -1.21 -4.19 -11.36
CA PRO A 138 -2.42 -5.03 -11.30
C PRO A 138 -2.62 -5.65 -9.92
N ALA A 139 -3.87 -5.99 -9.57
CA ALA A 139 -4.23 -6.67 -8.32
C ALA A 139 -4.79 -8.07 -8.59
N PHE A 140 -4.52 -9.02 -7.70
CA PHE A 140 -5.16 -10.33 -7.64
C PHE A 140 -6.34 -10.28 -6.67
N HIS A 141 -7.46 -9.69 -7.11
CA HIS A 141 -8.66 -9.50 -6.29
C HIS A 141 -9.74 -10.59 -6.48
N ASN A 142 -9.71 -11.30 -7.61
CA ASN A 142 -10.63 -12.40 -7.95
C ASN A 142 -9.95 -13.53 -8.77
N ASP A 143 -10.76 -14.48 -9.26
CA ASP A 143 -10.35 -15.65 -10.04
C ASP A 143 -10.62 -15.50 -11.55
N GLU A 144 -10.90 -14.29 -12.04
CA GLU A 144 -11.23 -14.04 -13.46
C GLU A 144 -10.00 -13.98 -14.38
N THR A 145 -8.81 -13.91 -13.80
CA THR A 145 -7.54 -13.99 -14.54
C THR A 145 -6.96 -15.41 -14.46
N THR A 146 -6.16 -15.82 -15.46
CA THR A 146 -5.50 -17.13 -15.46
C THR A 146 -4.67 -17.34 -14.18
N MET A 147 -3.89 -16.33 -13.78
CA MET A 147 -3.07 -16.39 -12.57
C MET A 147 -3.91 -16.31 -11.29
N GLY A 148 -4.95 -15.48 -11.24
CA GLY A 148 -5.86 -15.39 -10.10
C GLY A 148 -6.57 -16.72 -9.85
N LYS A 149 -7.01 -17.40 -10.91
CA LYS A 149 -7.59 -18.75 -10.81
C LYS A 149 -6.60 -19.79 -10.31
N GLU A 150 -5.37 -19.79 -10.82
CA GLU A 150 -4.32 -20.71 -10.33
C GLU A 150 -4.02 -20.49 -8.83
N VAL A 151 -3.97 -19.23 -8.41
CA VAL A 151 -3.81 -18.85 -6.99
C VAL A 151 -5.00 -19.31 -6.16
N ALA A 152 -6.22 -19.08 -6.63
CA ALA A 152 -7.44 -19.50 -5.94
C ALA A 152 -7.52 -21.03 -5.79
N ASP A 153 -7.23 -21.77 -6.85
CA ASP A 153 -7.23 -23.24 -6.85
C ASP A 153 -6.14 -23.81 -5.93
N LYS A 154 -4.95 -23.19 -5.91
CA LYS A 154 -3.80 -23.67 -5.13
C LYS A 154 -3.92 -23.36 -3.63
N TYR A 155 -4.35 -22.14 -3.27
CA TYR A 155 -4.34 -21.67 -1.89
C TYR A 155 -5.72 -21.64 -1.24
N GLY A 156 -6.79 -21.90 -2.01
CA GLY A 156 -8.17 -21.82 -1.51
C GLY A 156 -8.58 -20.40 -1.11
N MET A 157 -7.93 -19.38 -1.69
CA MET A 157 -8.17 -17.98 -1.39
C MET A 157 -9.03 -17.32 -2.47
N LYS A 158 -9.88 -16.37 -2.07
CA LYS A 158 -10.63 -15.50 -2.99
C LYS A 158 -10.02 -14.11 -2.92
N GLY A 159 -9.27 -13.75 -3.95
CA GLY A 159 -8.30 -12.65 -3.88
C GLY A 159 -7.06 -13.04 -3.08
N LEU A 160 -5.95 -12.35 -3.33
CA LEU A 160 -4.65 -12.58 -2.69
C LEU A 160 -4.35 -11.44 -1.72
N GLU A 161 -3.80 -10.32 -2.19
CA GLU A 161 -3.48 -9.17 -1.34
C GLU A 161 -4.70 -8.34 -0.94
N VAL A 162 -5.76 -8.41 -1.74
CA VAL A 162 -7.03 -7.72 -1.51
C VAL A 162 -8.18 -8.64 -1.92
N THR A 163 -9.32 -8.52 -1.25
CA THR A 163 -10.55 -9.22 -1.61
C THR A 163 -11.40 -8.41 -2.59
N GLU A 164 -12.16 -9.10 -3.44
CA GLU A 164 -13.10 -8.48 -4.40
C GLU A 164 -14.04 -7.46 -3.75
N ASP A 165 -14.56 -7.77 -2.57
CA ASP A 165 -15.50 -6.93 -1.84
C ASP A 165 -14.89 -5.62 -1.32
N VAL A 166 -13.56 -5.52 -1.22
CA VAL A 166 -12.87 -4.24 -0.97
C VAL A 166 -12.53 -3.57 -2.29
N PHE A 167 -11.99 -4.34 -3.25
CA PHE A 167 -11.51 -3.81 -4.53
C PHE A 167 -12.63 -3.14 -5.35
N GLU A 168 -13.83 -3.71 -5.35
CA GLU A 168 -15.01 -3.19 -6.05
C GLU A 168 -15.92 -2.33 -5.15
N SER A 169 -15.49 -1.99 -3.92
CA SER A 169 -16.27 -1.17 -3.00
C SER A 169 -16.11 0.33 -3.24
N GLU A 170 -17.00 1.11 -2.62
CA GLU A 170 -16.90 2.58 -2.49
C GLU A 170 -15.65 3.06 -1.71
N HIS A 171 -14.95 2.15 -1.03
CA HIS A 171 -13.66 2.47 -0.41
C HIS A 171 -12.54 2.53 -1.45
N SER A 172 -12.65 1.78 -2.55
CA SER A 172 -11.61 1.66 -3.56
C SER A 172 -11.50 2.91 -4.41
N ILE A 173 -10.28 3.44 -4.53
CA ILE A 173 -9.95 4.59 -5.39
C ILE A 173 -8.80 4.25 -6.36
N VAL A 174 -8.59 2.96 -6.61
CA VAL A 174 -7.46 2.42 -7.39
C VAL A 174 -7.45 2.91 -8.84
N PHE A 175 -8.61 3.23 -9.42
CA PHE A 175 -8.69 3.74 -10.78
C PHE A 175 -8.36 5.23 -10.89
N ASP A 176 -8.76 6.04 -9.91
CA ASP A 176 -8.31 7.45 -9.80
C ASP A 176 -6.79 7.50 -9.60
N GLU A 177 -6.27 6.62 -8.74
CA GLU A 177 -4.83 6.43 -8.54
C GLU A 177 -4.11 6.07 -9.85
N ALA A 178 -4.67 5.13 -10.61
CA ALA A 178 -4.12 4.71 -11.89
C ALA A 178 -4.11 5.84 -12.93
N GLU A 179 -5.19 6.64 -13.01
CA GLU A 179 -5.27 7.82 -13.88
C GLU A 179 -4.21 8.86 -13.49
N ASN A 180 -4.03 9.11 -12.20
CA ASN A 180 -3.08 10.07 -11.66
C ASN A 180 -1.61 9.75 -11.99
N ARG A 181 -1.30 8.53 -12.42
CA ARG A 181 0.02 8.21 -12.99
C ARG A 181 0.30 9.03 -14.25
N MET A 182 -0.69 9.22 -15.13
CA MET A 182 -0.52 10.03 -16.34
C MET A 182 -0.23 11.50 -16.00
N HIS A 183 -0.98 12.05 -15.04
CA HIS A 183 -0.83 13.46 -14.63
C HIS A 183 0.50 13.72 -13.94
N THR A 184 0.93 12.84 -13.05
CA THR A 184 2.19 13.02 -12.33
C THR A 184 3.42 12.78 -13.21
N ILE A 185 3.38 11.82 -14.14
CA ILE A 185 4.42 11.65 -15.16
C ILE A 185 4.51 12.90 -16.06
N LYS A 186 3.37 13.45 -16.48
CA LYS A 186 3.32 14.72 -17.22
C LYS A 186 3.98 15.85 -16.45
N ALA A 187 3.69 15.99 -15.16
CA ALA A 187 4.30 17.03 -14.32
C ALA A 187 5.83 16.90 -14.26
N VAL A 188 6.37 15.68 -14.12
CA VAL A 188 7.82 15.43 -14.14
C VAL A 188 8.42 15.84 -15.48
N MET A 189 7.83 15.39 -16.60
CA MET A 189 8.33 15.72 -17.94
C MET A 189 8.33 17.23 -18.19
N VAL A 190 7.24 17.92 -17.86
CA VAL A 190 7.16 19.38 -18.03
C VAL A 190 8.16 20.10 -17.12
N ALA A 191 8.31 19.70 -15.86
CA ALA A 191 9.24 20.37 -14.94
C ALA A 191 10.71 20.19 -15.31
N THR A 192 11.04 19.12 -16.03
CA THR A 192 12.44 18.76 -16.38
C THR A 192 12.82 19.06 -17.82
N LEU A 193 11.84 19.08 -18.73
CA LEU A 193 12.03 19.21 -20.18
C LEU A 193 11.08 20.22 -20.83
N GLY A 194 10.22 20.89 -20.07
CA GLY A 194 9.36 21.96 -20.57
C GLY A 194 10.12 23.28 -20.70
N ASP A 195 9.77 24.03 -21.74
CA ASP A 195 10.29 25.38 -22.00
C ASP A 195 9.70 26.44 -21.05
#